data_AF-A0A4Y9LL05-F1
#
_entry.id   AF-A0A4Y9LL05-F1
#
_cell.length_a   1.000
_cell.length_b   1.000
_cell.length_c   1.000
_cell.angle_alpha   90.00
_cell.angle_beta   90.00
_cell.angle_gamma   90.00
#
_symmetry.space_group_name_H-M   'P 1'
#
loop_
_entity.id
_entity.type
_entity.pdbx_description
1 polymer ?
#
loop_
_entity_poly.entity_id
_entity_poly.type
_entity_poly.pdbx_seq_one_letter_code
_entity_poly.pdbx_strand_id
1 'polypeptide(L)' 'MRRRSEPHTFEQRLEAQRLLLEHELASLPAGVQRDSVAARIEQLQTAAEMFEFLMPREVLAPR' A
#
# COMPACT_ATOMS: atom_id res chain seq x y z
N MET A 1 -8.85 10.70 28.68
CA MET A 1 -8.90 11.30 27.32
C MET A 1 -8.49 10.22 26.32
N ARG A 2 -9.42 9.66 25.53
CA ARG A 2 -9.10 8.62 24.52
C ARG A 2 -8.27 9.27 23.42
N ARG A 3 -6.98 8.93 23.30
CA ARG A 3 -6.18 9.25 22.11
C ARG A 3 -6.84 8.53 20.94
N ARG A 4 -7.56 9.26 20.08
CA ARG A 4 -7.91 8.75 18.76
C ARG A 4 -6.60 8.77 17.97
N SER A 5 -6.13 7.59 17.57
CA SER A 5 -5.08 7.50 16.55
C SER A 5 -5.52 8.34 15.35
N GLU A 6 -4.62 9.13 14.78
CA GLU A 6 -4.93 9.86 13.56
C GLU A 6 -5.44 8.89 12.48
N PRO A 7 -6.39 9.31 11.62
CA PRO A 7 -6.84 8.48 10.51
C PRO A 7 -5.62 8.10 9.67
N HIS A 8 -5.44 6.80 9.38
CA HIS A 8 -4.34 6.38 8.52
C HIS A 8 -4.43 7.10 7.17
N THR A 9 -3.32 7.70 6.74
CA THR A 9 -3.19 8.31 5.40
C THR A 9 -3.35 7.24 4.32
N PHE A 10 -3.63 7.67 3.09
CA PHE A 10 -3.74 6.75 1.96
C PHE A 10 -2.48 5.89 1.80
N GLU A 11 -1.30 6.53 1.87
CA GLU A 11 0.01 5.87 1.81
C GLU A 11 0.20 4.85 2.94
N GLN A 12 -0.17 5.19 4.17
CA GLN A 12 -0.07 4.28 5.31
C GLN A 12 -0.96 3.04 5.14
N ARG A 13 -2.15 3.20 4.54
CA ARG A 13 -3.03 2.05 4.24
C ARG A 13 -2.48 1.19 3.12
N LEU A 14 -1.90 1.83 2.10
CA LEU A 14 -1.30 1.17 0.95
C LEU A 14 -0.10 0.32 1.39
N GLU A 15 0.78 0.88 2.22
CA GLU A 15 1.95 0.20 2.78
C GLU A 15 1.53 -0.95 3.70
N ALA A 16 0.55 -0.74 4.58
CA ALA A 16 0.04 -1.80 5.44
C ALA A 16 -0.56 -2.97 4.63
N GLN A 17 -1.29 -2.70 3.55
CA GLN A 17 -1.80 -3.74 2.65
C GLN A 17 -0.68 -4.45 1.90
N ARG A 18 0.32 -3.71 1.43
CA ARG A 18 1.49 -4.28 0.75
C ARG A 18 2.23 -5.25 1.64
N LEU A 19 2.53 -4.89 2.89
CA LEU A 19 3.22 -5.75 3.86
C LEU A 19 2.45 -7.04 4.15
N LEU A 20 1.12 -6.97 4.23
CA LEU A 20 0.28 -8.17 4.41
C LEU A 20 0.37 -9.12 3.21
N LEU A 21 0.33 -8.57 1.99
CA LEU A 21 0.46 -9.36 0.76
C LEU A 21 1.88 -9.92 0.59
N GLU A 22 2.92 -9.18 0.95
CA GLU A 22 4.30 -9.68 0.93
C GLU A 22 4.49 -10.84 1.91
N HIS A 23 3.91 -10.75 3.11
CA HIS A 23 3.91 -11.85 4.07
C HIS A 23 3.13 -13.07 3.54
N GLU A 24 1.96 -12.86 2.95
CA GLU A 24 1.18 -13.92 2.31
C GLU A 24 1.97 -14.59 1.17
N LEU A 25 2.60 -13.80 0.30
CA LEU A 25 3.45 -14.27 -0.79
C LEU A 25 4.61 -15.13 -0.29
N ALA A 26 5.24 -14.77 0.83
CA ALA A 26 6.32 -15.53 1.43
C ALA A 26 5.86 -16.93 1.89
N SER A 27 4.59 -17.05 2.31
CA SER A 27 4.02 -18.31 2.79
C SER A 27 3.42 -19.20 1.71
N LEU A 28 3.11 -18.65 0.52
CA LEU A 28 2.46 -19.39 -0.57
C LEU A 28 3.46 -20.20 -1.40
N PRO A 29 3.15 -21.47 -1.73
CA PRO A 29 3.93 -22.25 -2.68
C PRO A 29 3.80 -21.65 -4.09
N ALA A 30 4.75 -21.98 -4.97
CA ALA A 30 4.69 -21.54 -6.36
C ALA A 30 3.39 -21.99 -7.06
N GLY A 31 2.79 -21.10 -7.83
CA GLY A 31 1.56 -21.35 -8.56
C GLY A 31 0.65 -20.13 -8.66
N VAL A 32 -0.51 -20.32 -9.27
CA VAL A 32 -1.45 -19.25 -9.63
C VAL A 32 -1.83 -18.33 -8.46
N GLN A 33 -1.95 -18.87 -7.25
CA GLN A 33 -2.25 -18.06 -6.06
C GLN A 33 -1.10 -17.10 -5.73
N ARG A 34 0.14 -17.59 -5.73
CA ARG A 34 1.34 -16.76 -5.52
C ARG A 34 1.47 -15.71 -6.61
N ASP A 35 1.23 -16.08 -7.86
CA ASP A 35 1.29 -15.15 -8.99
C ASP A 35 0.23 -14.05 -8.87
N SER A 36 -0.99 -14.40 -8.42
CA SER A 36 -2.06 -13.43 -8.20
C SER A 36 -1.75 -12.43 -7.08
N VAL A 37 -1.10 -12.89 -6.00
CA VAL A 37 -0.66 -12.02 -4.90
C VAL A 37 0.47 -11.10 -5.35
N ALA A 38 1.42 -11.62 -6.13
CA ALA A 38 2.49 -10.81 -6.72
C ALA A 38 1.93 -9.70 -7.63
N ALA A 39 1.00 -10.04 -8.53
CA ALA A 39 0.33 -9.05 -9.39
C ALA A 39 -0.44 -8.00 -8.57
N ARG A 40 -1.01 -8.39 -7.42
CA ARG A 40 -1.70 -7.44 -6.54
C ARG A 40 -0.74 -6.47 -5.86
N ILE A 41 0.46 -6.92 -5.49
CA ILE A 41 1.53 -6.06 -4.96
C ILE A 41 1.96 -5.04 -6.02
N GLU A 42 2.15 -5.46 -7.27
CA GLU A 42 2.49 -4.55 -8.38
C GLU A 42 1.40 -3.48 -8.62
N GLN A 43 0.12 -3.86 -8.51
CA GLN A 43 -0.98 -2.91 -8.60
C GLN A 43 -0.94 -1.86 -7.48
N LEU A 44 -0.59 -2.24 -6.25
CA LEU A 44 -0.45 -1.30 -5.14
C LEU A 44 0.73 -0.34 -5.36
N GLN A 45 1.85 -0.83 -5.88
CA GLN A 45 3.00 0.02 -6.24
C GLN A 45 2.62 1.03 -7.33
N THR A 46 1.95 0.57 -8.39
CA THR A 46 1.45 1.44 -9.47
C THR A 46 0.50 2.51 -8.92
N ALA A 47 -0.40 2.15 -7.99
CA ALA A 47 -1.31 3.10 -7.36
C ALA A 47 -0.58 4.15 -6.51
N ALA A 48 0.52 3.76 -5.85
CA ALA A 48 1.38 4.69 -5.10
C ALA A 48 2.03 5.71 -6.04
N GLU A 49 2.63 5.24 -7.13
CA GLU A 49 3.27 6.09 -8.14
C GLU A 49 2.26 7.04 -8.79
N MET A 50 1.05 6.54 -9.11
CA MET A 50 -0.03 7.38 -9.62
C MET A 50 -0.47 8.43 -8.61
N PHE A 51 -0.54 8.08 -7.32
CA PHE A 51 -0.90 9.03 -6.27
C PHE A 51 0.15 10.14 -6.16
N GLU A 52 1.44 9.80 -6.15
CA GLU A 52 2.52 10.80 -6.16
C GLU A 52 2.49 11.68 -7.41
N PHE A 53 2.22 11.10 -8.58
CA PHE A 53 2.14 11.84 -9.84
C PHE A 53 0.93 12.80 -9.88
N LEU A 54 -0.22 12.38 -9.36
CA LEU A 54 -1.47 13.13 -9.41
C LEU A 54 -1.62 14.13 -8.26
N MET A 55 -0.91 13.94 -7.14
CA MET A 55 -0.98 14.86 -6.00
C MET A 55 -0.25 16.18 -6.30
N PRO A 56 -0.94 17.34 -6.20
CA PRO A 56 -0.27 18.63 -6.28
C PRO A 56 0.79 18.73 -5.18
N ARG A 57 1.97 19.25 -5.51
CA ARG A 57 3.12 19.38 -4.60
C ARG A 57 2.80 20.16 -3.31
N GLU A 58 1.76 20.97 -3.34
CA GLU A 58 1.22 21.78 -2.24
C GLU A 58 0.45 20.96 -1.19
N VAL A 59 -0.03 19.76 -1.53
CA VAL A 59 -0.77 18.85 -0.64
C VAL A 59 0.17 17.90 0.11
N LEU A 60 1.36 17.63 -0.46
CA LEU A 60 2.39 16.77 0.13
C LEU A 60 3.28 17.49 1.15
N ALA A 61 3.17 18.82 1.25
CA ALA A 61 3.87 19.60 2.28
C ALA A 61 3.07 19.55 3.60
N PRO A 62 3.64 19.06 4.71
CA PRO A 62 3.00 19.24 6.02
C PRO A 62 2.96 20.74 6.32
N ARG A 63 1.77 21.24 6.67
CA ARG A 63 1.60 22.59 7.23
C ARG A 63 2.12 22.67 8.65
#